data_AF-A0A316D551-F1
#
_entry.id   AF-A0A316D551-F1
#
_cell.length_a   1.000
_cell.length_b   1.000
_cell.length_c   1.000
_cell.angle_alpha   90.00
_cell.angle_beta   90.00
_cell.angle_gamma   90.00
#
_symmetry.space_group_name_H-M   'P 1'
#
loop_
_entity.id
_entity.type
_entity.pdbx_description
1 polymer ?
#
loop_
_entity_poly.entity_id
_entity_poly.type
_entity_poly.pdbx_seq_one_letter_code
_entity_poly.pdbx_strand_id
1 'polypeptide(L)'
;MVLFCISKLQRQAQYAYGQAEANRKRAFAHAFRSAEGSAAVREAIAETATTDFRYIESASEAELIEWKSAFYAMQELINAKKQTLHVLNRELGFGNGVGR
;
A
#
# COMPACT_ATOMS: atom_id res chain seq x y z
N MET A 1 -1.98 1.25 19.60
CA MET A 1 -2.11 2.58 18.97
C MET A 1 -1.34 2.66 17.65
N VAL A 2 -0.04 2.35 17.61
CA VAL A 2 0.79 2.47 16.39
C VAL A 2 0.31 1.62 15.20
N LEU A 3 -0.03 0.34 15.40
CA LEU A 3 -0.51 -0.53 14.31
C LEU A 3 -1.82 -0.02 13.67
N PHE A 4 -2.68 0.62 14.47
CA PHE A 4 -3.93 1.22 13.98
C PHE A 4 -3.65 2.44 13.09
N CYS A 5 -2.69 3.29 13.49
CA CYS A 5 -2.25 4.43 12.68
C CYS A 5 -1.67 3.97 11.33
N ILE A 6 -0.78 2.97 11.34
CA ILE A 6 -0.19 2.40 10.11
C ILE A 6 -1.29 1.80 9.22
N SER A 7 -2.24 1.05 9.78
CA SER A 7 -3.37 0.50 9.02
C SER A 7 -4.26 1.58 8.40
N LYS A 8 -4.42 2.74 9.05
CA LYS A 8 -5.15 3.88 8.47
C LYS A 8 -4.38 4.48 7.29
N LEU A 9 -3.08 4.71 7.43
CA LEU A 9 -2.22 5.28 6.39
C LEU A 9 -2.14 4.35 5.17
N GLN A 10 -1.97 3.05 5.39
CA GLN A 10 -2.01 2.03 4.34
C GLN A 10 -3.31 2.09 3.51
N ARG A 11 -4.47 2.22 4.19
CA ARG A 11 -5.77 2.34 3.50
C ARG A 11 -5.89 3.63 2.70
N GLN A 12 -5.35 4.73 3.21
CA GLN A 12 -5.33 6.01 2.50
C GLN A 12 -4.46 5.93 1.24
N ALA A 13 -3.25 5.36 1.35
CA ALA A 13 -2.37 5.13 0.20
C ALA A 13 -3.00 4.20 -0.85
N GLN A 14 -3.72 3.16 -0.41
CA GLN A 14 -4.44 2.27 -1.32
C GLN A 14 -5.53 3.00 -2.11
N TYR A 15 -6.28 3.88 -1.44
CA TYR A 15 -7.29 4.70 -2.09
C TYR A 15 -6.66 5.69 -3.08
N ALA A 16 -5.57 6.37 -2.68
CA ALA A 16 -4.85 7.31 -3.52
C ALA A 16 -4.30 6.65 -4.79
N TYR A 17 -3.67 5.48 -4.66
CA TYR A 17 -3.20 4.69 -5.80
C TYR A 17 -4.35 4.33 -6.75
N GLY A 18 -5.47 3.80 -6.22
CA GLY A 18 -6.63 3.46 -7.05
C GLY A 18 -7.23 4.68 -7.77
N GLN A 19 -7.21 5.85 -7.13
CA GLN A 19 -7.65 7.09 -7.76
C GLN A 19 -6.69 7.55 -8.86
N ALA A 20 -5.38 7.47 -8.64
CA ALA A 20 -4.35 7.82 -9.62
C ALA A 20 -4.44 6.92 -10.87
N GLU A 21 -4.57 5.60 -10.68
CA GLU A 21 -4.75 4.63 -11.76
C GLU A 21 -6.04 4.93 -12.57
N ALA A 22 -7.15 5.16 -11.88
CA ALA A 22 -8.42 5.49 -12.53
C ALA A 22 -8.33 6.79 -13.34
N ASN A 23 -7.67 7.81 -12.80
CA ASN A 23 -7.46 9.09 -13.48
C ASN A 23 -6.58 8.92 -14.71
N ARG A 24 -5.49 8.15 -14.63
CA ARG A 24 -4.65 7.84 -15.79
C ARG A 24 -5.45 7.15 -16.89
N LYS A 25 -6.23 6.11 -16.56
CA LYS A 25 -7.08 5.39 -17.52
C LYS A 25 -8.10 6.31 -18.19
N ARG A 26 -8.71 7.23 -17.43
CA ARG A 26 -9.63 8.24 -17.99
C ARG A 26 -8.90 9.20 -18.92
N ALA A 27 -7.76 9.74 -18.52
CA ALA A 27 -6.96 10.65 -19.33
C ALA A 27 -6.50 9.98 -20.64
N PHE A 28 -6.04 8.73 -20.57
CA PHE A 28 -5.68 7.94 -21.74
C PHE A 28 -6.87 7.78 -22.70
N ALA A 29 -8.02 7.33 -22.18
CA ALA A 29 -9.21 7.10 -22.99
C ALA A 29 -9.79 8.40 -23.59
N HIS A 30 -9.57 9.53 -22.93
CA HIS A 30 -9.92 10.84 -23.47
C HIS A 30 -8.95 11.21 -24.60
N ALA A 31 -7.64 11.26 -24.33
CA ALA A 31 -6.62 11.61 -25.31
C ALA A 31 -6.67 10.72 -26.56
N PHE A 32 -6.85 9.41 -26.39
CA PHE A 32 -7.00 8.48 -27.50
C PHE A 32 -8.23 8.79 -28.35
N ARG A 33 -9.36 9.14 -27.73
CA ARG A 33 -10.60 9.49 -28.46
C ARG A 33 -10.50 10.83 -29.18
N SER A 34 -9.79 11.79 -28.61
CA SER A 34 -9.60 13.13 -29.18
C SER A 34 -8.54 13.17 -30.27
N ALA A 35 -7.59 12.24 -30.28
CA ALA A 35 -6.51 12.21 -31.25
C ALA A 35 -6.98 11.77 -32.64
N GLU A 36 -6.47 12.44 -33.67
CA GLU A 36 -6.70 12.09 -35.07
C GLU A 36 -5.63 11.11 -35.60
N GLY A 37 -5.92 10.46 -36.72
CA GLY A 37 -5.01 9.55 -37.40
C GLY A 37 -5.28 8.06 -37.13
N SER A 38 -4.31 7.22 -37.51
CA SER A 38 -4.39 5.78 -37.32
C SER A 38 -4.38 5.39 -35.83
N ALA A 39 -4.82 4.18 -35.52
CA ALA A 39 -4.83 3.69 -34.13
C ALA A 39 -3.45 3.82 -33.45
N ALA A 40 -2.37 3.51 -34.17
CA ALA A 40 -1.00 3.62 -33.64
C ALA A 40 -0.60 5.07 -33.30
N VAL A 41 -0.99 6.04 -34.13
CA VAL A 41 -0.71 7.46 -33.88
C VAL A 41 -1.49 7.95 -32.66
N ARG A 42 -2.76 7.56 -32.56
CA ARG A 42 -3.64 7.92 -31.44
C ARG A 42 -3.16 7.34 -30.11
N GLU A 43 -2.66 6.12 -30.14
CA GLU A 43 -2.06 5.46 -28.97
C GLU A 43 -0.80 6.18 -28.51
N ALA A 44 0.13 6.48 -29.43
CA ALA A 44 1.35 7.22 -29.09
C ALA A 44 1.06 8.61 -28.49
N ILE A 45 0.06 9.32 -29.02
CA ILE A 45 -0.39 10.61 -28.47
C ILE A 45 -0.98 10.42 -27.07
N ALA A 46 -1.83 9.42 -26.86
CA ALA A 46 -2.45 9.15 -25.57
C ALA A 46 -1.45 8.71 -24.50
N GLU A 47 -0.44 7.91 -24.87
CA GLU A 47 0.65 7.56 -23.97
C GLU A 47 1.45 8.79 -23.55
N THR A 48 1.84 9.63 -24.52
CA THR A 48 2.59 10.85 -24.24
C THR A 48 1.80 11.78 -23.31
N ALA A 49 0.51 11.95 -23.57
CA ALA A 49 -0.39 12.79 -22.78
C ALA A 49 -0.67 12.26 -21.36
N THR A 50 -0.33 11.00 -21.07
CA THR A 50 -0.57 10.38 -19.74
C THR A 50 0.69 10.22 -18.91
N THR A 51 1.82 10.74 -19.38
CA THR A 51 3.13 10.65 -18.70
C THR A 51 3.08 11.20 -17.27
N ASP A 52 2.50 12.39 -17.06
CA ASP A 52 2.37 12.99 -15.71
C ASP A 52 1.49 12.16 -14.78
N PHE A 53 0.42 11.56 -15.31
CA PHE A 53 -0.43 10.66 -14.55
C PHE A 53 0.30 9.37 -14.16
N ARG A 54 1.21 8.87 -15.00
CA ARG A 54 2.06 7.72 -14.66
C ARG A 54 3.04 8.04 -13.53
N TYR A 55 3.60 9.25 -13.49
CA TYR A 55 4.44 9.65 -12.36
C TYR A 55 3.64 9.69 -11.05
N ILE A 56 2.43 10.24 -11.07
CA ILE A 56 1.55 10.29 -9.89
C ILE A 56 1.12 8.89 -9.44
N GLU A 57 0.73 8.02 -10.38
CA GLU A 57 0.39 6.62 -10.13
C GLU A 57 1.57 5.88 -9.50
N SER A 58 2.77 6.01 -10.06
CA SER A 58 3.99 5.39 -9.53
C SER A 58 4.36 5.88 -8.14
N ALA A 59 4.25 7.18 -7.87
CA ALA A 59 4.49 7.73 -6.55
C ALA A 59 3.49 7.19 -5.52
N SER A 60 2.21 7.10 -5.89
CA SER A 60 1.15 6.56 -5.02
C SER A 60 1.32 5.06 -4.78
N GLU A 61 1.81 4.32 -5.77
CA GLU A 61 2.15 2.90 -5.64
C GLU A 61 3.32 2.69 -4.68
N ALA A 62 4.37 3.49 -4.80
CA ALA A 62 5.52 3.44 -3.91
C ALA A 62 5.10 3.69 -2.45
N GLU A 63 4.28 4.70 -2.20
CA GLU A 63 3.74 4.99 -0.87
C GLU A 63 2.89 3.82 -0.34
N LEU A 64 2.06 3.19 -1.19
CA LEU A 64 1.29 2.00 -0.80
C LEU A 64 2.21 0.83 -0.39
N ILE A 65 3.29 0.60 -1.13
CA ILE A 65 4.28 -0.44 -0.84
C ILE A 65 4.99 -0.15 0.48
N GLU A 66 5.35 1.11 0.74
CA GLU A 66 5.98 1.53 1.99
C GLU A 66 5.08 1.24 3.18
N TRP A 67 3.82 1.68 3.16
CA TRP A 67 2.89 1.46 4.28
C TRP A 67 2.53 -0.01 4.47
N LYS A 68 2.44 -0.81 3.39
CA LYS A 68 2.28 -2.27 3.47
C LYS A 68 3.46 -2.91 4.18
N SER A 69 4.68 -2.54 3.79
CA SER A 69 5.92 -3.06 4.40
C SER A 69 6.00 -2.69 5.88
N ALA A 70 5.70 -1.43 6.23
CA ALA A 70 5.67 -0.96 7.60
C ALA A 70 4.63 -1.72 8.45
N PHE A 71 3.45 -2.02 7.88
CA PHE A 71 2.41 -2.78 8.57
C PHE A 71 2.87 -4.20 8.89
N TYR A 72 3.46 -4.91 7.92
CA TYR A 72 3.94 -6.27 8.14
C TYR A 72 5.11 -6.32 9.13
N ALA A 73 6.09 -5.43 9.00
CA ALA A 73 7.20 -5.33 9.93
C ALA A 73 6.71 -5.11 11.38
N MET A 74 5.70 -4.26 11.57
CA MET A 74 5.13 -4.02 12.88
C MET A 74 4.36 -5.24 13.43
N GLN A 75 3.65 -5.97 12.58
CA GLN A 75 3.00 -7.23 12.98
C GLN A 75 4.02 -8.28 13.42
N GLU A 76 5.11 -8.45 12.68
CA GLU A 76 6.19 -9.36 13.03
C GLU A 76 6.82 -9.00 14.37
N LEU A 77 7.10 -7.72 14.60
CA LEU A 77 7.65 -7.24 15.88
C LEU A 77 6.70 -7.53 17.05
N ILE A 78 5.40 -7.27 16.88
CA ILE A 78 4.39 -7.58 17.90
C ILE A 78 4.37 -9.09 18.19
N ASN A 79 4.41 -9.94 17.16
CA ASN A 79 4.38 -11.38 17.33
C ASN A 79 5.65 -11.90 18.02
N ALA A 80 6.83 -11.39 17.66
CA ALA A 80 8.08 -11.71 18.31
C ALA A 80 8.05 -11.34 19.80
N LYS A 81 7.56 -10.13 20.14
CA LYS A 81 7.42 -9.70 21.53
C LYS A 81 6.43 -10.55 22.32
N LYS A 82 5.30 -10.95 21.71
CA LYS A 82 4.35 -11.89 22.33
C LYS A 82 5.02 -13.23 22.65
N GLN A 83 5.79 -13.78 21.73
CA GLN A 83 6.54 -15.02 21.95
C GLN A 83 7.55 -14.86 23.10
N THR A 84 8.31 -13.77 23.14
CA THR A 84 9.23 -13.50 24.26
C THR A 84 8.50 -13.42 25.60
N LEU A 85 7.35 -12.74 25.65
CA LEU A 85 6.53 -12.67 26.87
C LEU A 85 5.99 -14.04 27.28
N HIS A 86 5.59 -14.89 26.33
CA HIS A 86 5.16 -16.26 26.62
C HIS A 86 6.28 -17.11 27.24
N VAL A 87 7.51 -16.99 26.71
CA VAL A 87 8.68 -17.67 27.27
C VAL A 87 8.98 -17.16 28.67
N LEU A 88 9.05 -15.84 28.87
CA LEU A 88 9.31 -15.25 30.19
C LEU A 88 8.24 -15.63 31.22
N ASN A 89 6.95 -15.61 30.85
CA ASN A 89 5.87 -16.02 31.75
C ASN A 89 5.96 -17.50 32.15
N ARG A 90 6.44 -18.36 31.24
CA ARG A 90 6.69 -19.78 31.53
C ARG A 90 7.87 -19.94 32.47
N GLU A 91 8.98 -19.23 32.23
CA GLU A 91 10.19 -19.29 33.04
C GLU A 91 10.00 -18.72 34.45
N LEU A 92 9.23 -17.63 34.58
CA LEU A 92 8.93 -16.98 35.86
C LEU A 92 7.81 -17.68 36.64
N GLY A 93 7.26 -18.80 36.14
CA GLY A 93 6.27 -19.60 36.86
C GLY A 93 4.87 -18.99 36.95
N PHE A 94 4.59 -17.88 36.25
CA PHE A 94 3.24 -17.28 36.19
C PHE A 94 2.20 -18.19 35.51
N GLY A 95 2.62 -19.31 34.91
CA GLY A 95 1.76 -20.35 34.35
C GLY A 95 1.60 -21.61 35.22
N ASN A 96 2.32 -21.73 36.34
CA ASN A 96 2.12 -22.82 37.28
C ASN A 96 1.29 -22.29 38.44
N GLY A 97 0.01 -22.64 38.44
CA GLY A 97 -0.83 -22.58 39.63
C GLY A 97 -0.24 -23.44 40.73
N VAL A 98 0.74 -22.89 41.45
CA VAL A 98 1.12 -23.33 42.80
C VAL A 98 0.52 -22.32 43.77
N GLY A 99 -0.80 -22.17 43.68
CA GLY A 99 -1.62 -21.86 44.83
C GLY A 99 -2.01 -23.19 45.45
N ARG A 100 -1.34 -23.53 46.56
CA ARG A 100 -1.72 -24.44 47.65
C ARG A 100 -2.72 -25.56 47.36
#